data_AF-A0A317SB47-F1
#
_entry.id   AF-A0A317SB47-F1
#
_cell.length_a   1.000
_cell.length_b   1.000
_cell.length_c   1.000
_cell.angle_alpha   90.00
_cell.angle_beta   90.00
_cell.angle_gamma   90.00
#
_symmetry.space_group_name_H-M   'P 1'
#
loop_
_entity.id
_entity.type
_entity.pdbx_description
1 polymer ?
#
loop_
_entity_poly.entity_id
_entity_poly.type
_entity_poly.pdbx_seq_one_letter_code
_entity_poly.pdbx_strand_id
1 'polypeptide(L)'
;MVGDDAAAVRTMLQITYPMDNGIIKRWEDMQHVWDYTFTEKLQVDTTGRKILLTEPPINPLSNREKMCEVMFERYNFGGVYVAIQAVLALYAQGLSSGVVVDSRDGVTHIVPVYESVVLNHLTRRLNVAGRDVTRQLINLLLRRGYAFNRTADFETVRQIKEKLCYVMSATT
;
A
#
# COMPACT_ATOMS: atom_id res chain seq x y z
N MET A 1 19.26 -0.39 -4.24
CA MET A 1 18.74 0.78 -3.49
C MET A 1 17.26 0.55 -3.25
N VAL A 2 16.74 0.96 -2.09
CA VAL A 2 15.36 0.68 -1.67
C VAL A 2 14.75 1.95 -1.08
N GLY A 3 13.44 2.13 -1.22
CA GLY A 3 12.71 3.25 -0.61
C GLY A 3 13.20 4.63 -1.07
N ASP A 4 13.42 5.53 -0.11
CA ASP A 4 13.78 6.93 -0.36
C ASP A 4 15.09 7.06 -1.14
N ASP A 5 16.05 6.16 -0.89
CA ASP A 5 17.35 6.19 -1.56
C ASP A 5 17.19 5.87 -3.05
N ALA A 6 16.33 4.91 -3.39
CA ALA A 6 15.98 4.62 -4.78
C ALA A 6 15.16 5.76 -5.42
N ALA A 7 14.33 6.45 -4.63
CA ALA A 7 13.53 7.58 -5.11
C ALA A 7 14.42 8.80 -5.45
N ALA A 8 15.46 9.06 -4.66
CA ALA A 8 16.36 10.21 -4.83
C ALA A 8 17.11 10.20 -6.17
N VAL A 9 17.50 9.02 -6.66
CA VAL A 9 18.22 8.84 -7.94
C VAL A 9 17.39 8.12 -8.99
N ARG A 10 16.05 8.18 -8.86
CA ARG A 10 15.08 7.46 -9.72
C ARG A 10 15.28 7.69 -11.21
N THR A 11 15.71 8.89 -11.63
CA THR A 11 15.94 9.20 -13.04
C THR A 11 17.05 8.36 -13.69
N MET A 12 17.95 7.81 -12.87
CA MET A 12 19.08 6.99 -13.29
C MET A 12 18.82 5.48 -13.09
N LEU A 13 17.68 5.10 -12.49
CA LEU A 13 17.39 3.72 -12.10
C LEU A 13 16.12 3.19 -12.78
N GLN A 14 16.09 1.87 -12.98
CA GLN A 14 14.86 1.15 -13.29
C GLN A 14 14.20 0.70 -11.98
N ILE A 15 13.03 1.29 -11.67
CA ILE A 15 12.30 0.98 -10.43
C ILE A 15 11.32 -0.16 -10.64
N THR A 16 11.37 -1.13 -9.72
CA THR A 16 10.38 -2.20 -9.56
C THR A 16 9.60 -2.02 -8.25
N TYR A 17 8.39 -2.58 -8.20
CA TYR A 17 7.54 -2.56 -7.01
C TYR A 17 7.22 -4.01 -6.58
N PRO A 18 7.50 -4.43 -5.34
CA PRO A 18 7.29 -5.82 -4.91
C PRO A 18 5.80 -6.22 -4.82
N MET A 19 4.93 -5.22 -4.66
CA MET A 19 3.50 -5.39 -4.47
C MET A 19 2.71 -4.81 -5.65
N ASP A 20 1.65 -5.52 -6.03
CA ASP A 20 0.66 -5.04 -6.99
C ASP A 20 -0.75 -5.14 -6.40
N ASN A 21 -1.49 -4.04 -6.44
CA ASN A 21 -2.84 -3.91 -5.88
C ASN A 21 -2.99 -4.47 -4.45
N GLY A 22 -1.99 -4.20 -3.60
CA GLY A 22 -1.96 -4.63 -2.20
C GLY A 22 -1.52 -6.08 -1.97
N ILE A 23 -1.19 -6.83 -3.03
CA ILE A 23 -0.74 -8.22 -2.96
C ILE A 23 0.74 -8.29 -3.28
N ILE A 24 1.51 -9.01 -2.45
CA ILE A 24 2.93 -9.28 -2.71
C ILE A 24 3.04 -10.22 -3.91
N LYS A 25 3.77 -9.79 -4.94
CA LYS A 25 4.04 -10.59 -6.15
C LYS A 25 5.49 -11.04 -6.24
N ARG A 26 6.43 -10.22 -5.75
CA ARG A 26 7.86 -10.51 -5.74
C ARG A 26 8.36 -10.53 -4.30
N TRP A 27 8.59 -11.74 -3.78
CA TRP A 27 9.00 -11.94 -2.39
C TRP A 27 10.46 -11.52 -2.13
N GLU A 28 11.35 -11.71 -3.09
CA GLU A 28 12.75 -11.27 -3.00
C GLU A 28 12.83 -9.75 -2.87
N ASP A 29 12.17 -9.02 -3.77
CA ASP A 29 12.06 -7.56 -3.70
C ASP A 29 11.43 -7.10 -2.37
N MET A 30 10.43 -7.83 -1.85
CA MET A 30 9.77 -7.49 -0.59
C MET A 30 10.71 -7.68 0.61
N GLN A 31 11.55 -8.72 0.59
CA GLN A 31 12.55 -8.95 1.62
C GLN A 31 13.60 -7.83 1.63
N HIS A 32 14.01 -7.32 0.48
CA HIS A 32 14.86 -6.13 0.43
C HIS A 32 14.21 -4.89 1.05
N VAL A 33 12.89 -4.73 0.89
CA VAL A 33 12.13 -3.66 1.58
C VAL A 33 12.11 -3.85 3.10
N TRP A 34 11.92 -5.08 3.57
CA TRP A 34 11.94 -5.37 5.00
C TRP A 34 13.34 -5.23 5.62
N ASP A 35 14.39 -5.71 4.95
CA ASP A 35 15.78 -5.53 5.36
C ASP A 35 16.11 -4.04 5.51
N TYR A 36 15.73 -3.23 4.52
CA TYR A 36 15.87 -1.77 4.59
C TYR A 36 15.09 -1.15 5.76
N THR A 37 13.89 -1.65 6.02
CA THR A 37 13.05 -1.12 7.10
C THR A 37 13.61 -1.45 8.48
N PHE A 38 13.99 -2.69 8.74
CA PHE A 38 14.46 -3.13 10.05
C PHE A 38 15.89 -2.67 10.35
N THR A 39 16.78 -2.76 9.37
CA THR A 39 18.21 -2.47 9.56
C THR A 39 18.53 -0.99 9.38
N GLU A 40 18.08 -0.36 8.29
CA GLU A 40 18.48 1.01 7.97
C GLU A 40 17.58 2.07 8.61
N LYS A 41 16.25 1.89 8.53
CA LYS A 41 15.29 2.89 9.04
C LYS A 41 15.02 2.78 10.53
N LEU A 42 14.71 1.59 11.02
CA LEU A 42 14.37 1.37 12.43
C LEU A 42 15.60 1.07 13.29
N GLN A 43 16.65 0.48 12.71
CA GLN A 43 17.87 0.08 13.41
C GLN A 43 17.57 -0.81 14.63
N VAL A 44 16.71 -1.82 14.43
CA VAL A 44 16.26 -2.73 15.50
C VAL A 44 16.65 -4.18 15.21
N ASP A 45 17.18 -4.87 16.22
CA ASP A 45 17.32 -6.32 16.21
C ASP A 45 15.95 -7.03 16.25
N THR A 46 15.57 -7.74 15.22
CA THR A 46 14.24 -8.36 15.15
C THR A 46 14.10 -9.58 16.06
N THR A 47 15.22 -10.15 16.54
CA THR A 47 15.27 -11.40 17.29
C THR A 47 14.43 -11.37 18.57
N GLY A 48 13.50 -12.32 18.70
CA GLY A 48 12.64 -12.49 19.89
C GLY A 48 11.58 -11.39 20.08
N ARG A 49 11.55 -10.35 19.23
CA ARG A 49 10.54 -9.29 19.28
C ARG A 49 9.21 -9.74 18.67
N LYS A 50 8.15 -8.96 18.85
CA LYS A 50 6.84 -9.22 18.23
C LYS A 50 6.57 -8.20 17.14
N ILE A 51 5.98 -8.64 16.04
CA ILE A 51 5.62 -7.78 14.92
C ILE A 51 4.12 -7.83 14.62
N LEU A 52 3.56 -6.64 14.35
CA LEU A 52 2.23 -6.45 13.81
C LEU A 52 2.35 -6.10 12.33
N LEU A 53 1.76 -6.93 11.47
CA LEU A 53 1.68 -6.70 10.03
C LEU A 53 0.24 -6.44 9.62
N THR A 54 0.10 -5.82 8.45
CA THR A 54 -1.22 -5.49 7.91
C THR A 54 -1.41 -6.11 6.53
N GLU A 55 -2.61 -6.62 6.26
CA GLU A 55 -2.98 -7.21 4.98
C GLU A 55 -4.30 -6.62 4.44
N PRO A 56 -4.51 -6.64 3.11
CA PRO A 56 -5.79 -6.28 2.53
C PRO A 56 -6.86 -7.32 2.89
N PRO A 57 -8.15 -6.95 2.84
CA PRO A 57 -9.23 -7.92 3.02
C PRO A 57 -9.17 -8.99 1.92
N ILE A 58 -9.49 -10.24 2.28
CA ILE A 58 -9.53 -11.38 1.33
C ILE A 58 -8.14 -11.66 0.69
N ASN A 59 -7.06 -11.54 1.47
CA ASN A 59 -5.73 -11.97 1.04
C ASN A 59 -5.68 -13.52 0.97
N PRO A 60 -5.09 -14.13 -0.07
CA PRO A 60 -4.90 -15.58 -0.11
C PRO A 60 -4.13 -16.09 1.10
N LEU A 61 -4.57 -17.22 1.66
CA LEU A 61 -3.94 -17.84 2.83
C LEU A 61 -2.46 -18.12 2.60
N SER A 62 -2.09 -18.59 1.40
CA SER A 62 -0.71 -18.87 1.03
C SER A 62 0.21 -17.65 1.13
N ASN A 63 -0.28 -16.45 0.81
CA ASN A 63 0.50 -15.22 0.96
C ASN A 63 0.69 -14.88 2.45
N ARG A 64 -0.35 -15.12 3.26
CA ARG A 64 -0.28 -14.88 4.70
C ARG A 64 0.68 -15.86 5.38
N GLU A 65 0.63 -17.15 5.00
CA GLU A 65 1.56 -18.17 5.46
C GLU A 65 2.99 -17.81 5.10
N LYS A 66 3.24 -17.43 3.84
CA LYS A 66 4.59 -17.04 3.39
C LYS A 66 5.10 -15.79 4.11
N MET A 67 4.22 -14.85 4.42
CA MET A 67 4.57 -13.66 5.21
C MET A 67 4.99 -14.05 6.63
N CYS A 68 4.25 -14.94 7.29
CA CYS A 68 4.60 -15.44 8.61
C CYS A 68 5.90 -16.25 8.59
N GLU A 69 6.07 -17.15 7.61
CA GLU A 69 7.29 -17.95 7.41
C GLU A 69 8.52 -17.04 7.35
N VAL A 70 8.51 -16.01 6.50
CA VAL A 70 9.63 -15.07 6.37
C VAL A 70 9.91 -14.34 7.69
N MET A 71 8.87 -13.93 8.43
CA MET A 71 9.04 -13.20 9.69
C MET A 71 9.61 -14.08 10.81
N PHE A 72 9.21 -15.35 10.87
CA PHE A 72 9.76 -16.28 11.85
C PHE A 72 11.15 -16.79 11.44
N GLU A 73 11.32 -17.28 10.22
CA GLU A 73 12.53 -18.00 9.81
C GLU A 73 13.69 -17.07 9.42
N ARG A 74 13.41 -15.96 8.72
CA ARG A 74 14.47 -15.03 8.28
C ARG A 74 14.78 -13.99 9.34
N TYR A 75 13.74 -13.44 9.98
CA TYR A 75 13.88 -12.32 10.92
C TYR A 75 13.84 -12.73 12.40
N ASN A 76 13.60 -14.00 12.73
CA ASN A 76 13.61 -14.52 14.10
C ASN A 76 12.67 -13.78 15.07
N PHE A 77 11.53 -13.26 14.60
CA PHE A 77 10.53 -12.67 15.49
C PHE A 77 9.96 -13.74 16.43
N GLY A 78 9.80 -13.40 17.72
CA GLY A 78 9.17 -14.27 18.72
C GLY A 78 7.64 -14.34 18.61
N GLY A 79 7.02 -13.48 17.80
CA GLY A 79 5.58 -13.54 17.54
C GLY A 79 5.15 -12.63 16.38
N VAL A 80 4.21 -13.12 15.57
CA VAL A 80 3.68 -12.42 14.40
C VAL A 80 2.16 -12.34 14.52
N TYR A 81 1.61 -11.14 14.37
CA TYR A 81 0.17 -10.93 14.23
C TYR A 81 -0.12 -10.19 12.94
N VAL A 82 -1.10 -10.67 12.17
CA VAL A 82 -1.51 -10.06 10.90
C VAL A 82 -2.95 -9.56 11.03
N ALA A 83 -3.13 -8.26 10.85
CA ALA A 83 -4.41 -7.57 10.99
C ALA A 83 -4.92 -7.04 9.65
N ILE A 84 -6.25 -6.99 9.50
CA ILE A 84 -6.89 -6.37 8.33
C ILE A 84 -6.82 -4.85 8.48
N GLN A 85 -6.37 -4.18 7.43
CA GLN A 85 -6.11 -2.74 7.46
C GLN A 85 -7.35 -1.89 7.79
N ALA A 86 -8.51 -2.27 7.25
CA ALA A 86 -9.76 -1.59 7.54
C ALA A 86 -10.16 -1.66 9.03
N VAL A 87 -9.94 -2.80 9.69
CA VAL A 87 -10.25 -2.96 11.11
C VAL A 87 -9.36 -2.04 11.96
N LEU A 88 -8.07 -1.96 11.62
CA LEU A 88 -7.15 -1.04 12.30
C LEU A 88 -7.55 0.43 12.12
N ALA A 89 -8.08 0.80 10.95
CA ALA A 89 -8.56 2.16 10.70
C ALA A 89 -9.77 2.52 11.59
N LEU A 90 -10.69 1.58 11.85
CA LEU A 90 -11.78 1.80 12.80
C LEU A 90 -11.29 1.87 14.24
N TYR A 91 -10.35 1.01 14.62
CA TYR A 91 -9.75 1.05 15.95
C TYR A 91 -9.03 2.36 16.23
N ALA A 92 -8.37 2.95 15.23
CA ALA A 92 -7.78 4.27 15.35
C ALA A 92 -8.81 5.39 15.66
N GLN A 93 -10.08 5.17 15.32
CA GLN A 93 -11.19 6.08 15.64
C GLN A 93 -11.95 5.70 16.93
N GLY A 94 -11.56 4.62 17.60
CA GLY A 94 -12.28 4.11 18.78
C GLY A 94 -13.66 3.51 18.45
N LEU A 95 -13.90 3.15 17.19
CA LEU A 95 -15.17 2.57 16.75
C LEU A 95 -15.03 1.04 16.61
N SER A 96 -16.05 0.31 17.06
CA SER A 96 -16.16 -1.15 16.89
C SER A 96 -17.01 -1.54 15.67
N SER A 97 -17.87 -0.63 15.20
CA SER A 97 -18.77 -0.85 14.06
C SER A 97 -18.70 0.34 13.11
N GLY A 98 -18.70 0.06 11.80
CA GLY A 98 -18.66 1.09 10.77
C GLY A 98 -18.34 0.52 9.39
N VAL A 99 -18.48 1.35 8.36
CA VAL A 99 -18.05 1.01 7.00
C VAL A 99 -16.78 1.78 6.70
N VAL A 100 -15.71 1.06 6.37
CA VAL A 100 -14.42 1.65 6.01
C VAL A 100 -14.30 1.68 4.50
N VAL A 101 -14.04 2.88 3.97
CA VAL A 101 -13.66 3.07 2.58
C VAL A 101 -12.18 3.40 2.55
N ASP A 102 -11.36 2.40 2.23
CA ASP A 102 -9.90 2.52 2.18
C ASP A 102 -9.44 2.65 0.72
N SER A 103 -9.11 3.87 0.30
CA SER A 103 -8.62 4.17 -1.06
C SER A 103 -7.11 4.42 -1.05
N ARG A 104 -6.36 3.56 -1.75
CA ARG A 104 -4.88 3.55 -1.73
C ARG A 104 -4.29 3.95 -3.06
N ASP A 105 -3.03 3.58 -3.31
CA ASP A 105 -2.40 3.80 -4.61
C ASP A 105 -2.95 2.85 -5.69
N GLY A 106 -3.11 1.54 -5.41
CA GLY A 106 -3.50 0.55 -6.43
C GLY A 106 -4.94 0.04 -6.37
N VAL A 107 -5.59 0.09 -5.22
CA VAL A 107 -6.91 -0.51 -5.01
C VAL A 107 -7.70 0.27 -3.96
N THR A 108 -9.02 0.31 -4.13
CA THR A 108 -9.96 0.83 -3.14
C THR A 108 -10.80 -0.31 -2.58
N HIS A 109 -10.88 -0.42 -1.27
CA HIS A 109 -11.69 -1.42 -0.57
C HIS A 109 -12.82 -0.76 0.21
N ILE A 110 -14.00 -1.36 0.17
CA ILE A 110 -15.13 -1.01 1.02
C ILE A 110 -15.37 -2.20 1.94
N VAL A 111 -15.09 -2.01 3.22
CA VAL A 111 -15.08 -3.08 4.22
C VAL A 111 -16.05 -2.69 5.34
N PRO A 112 -17.24 -3.31 5.40
CA PRO A 112 -18.13 -3.18 6.52
C PRO A 112 -17.64 -4.04 7.70
N VAL A 113 -17.62 -3.42 8.88
CA VAL A 113 -17.23 -4.05 10.15
C VAL A 113 -18.36 -3.81 11.14
N TYR A 114 -18.75 -4.86 11.84
CA TYR A 114 -19.77 -4.81 12.88
C TYR A 114 -19.25 -5.54 14.11
N GLU A 115 -19.22 -4.87 15.25
CA GLU A 115 -18.71 -5.40 16.53
C GLU A 115 -17.32 -6.05 16.38
N SER A 116 -16.41 -5.36 15.69
CA SER A 116 -15.04 -5.82 15.40
C SER A 116 -14.94 -7.03 14.48
N VAL A 117 -16.05 -7.49 13.89
CA VAL A 117 -16.08 -8.58 12.91
C VAL A 117 -16.25 -8.02 11.50
N VAL A 118 -15.39 -8.45 10.58
CA VAL A 118 -15.47 -8.07 9.17
C VAL A 118 -16.55 -8.89 8.46
N LEU A 119 -17.51 -8.21 7.83
CA LEU A 119 -18.57 -8.85 7.05
C LEU A 119 -18.07 -9.14 5.62
N ASN A 120 -17.29 -10.22 5.47
CA ASN A 120 -16.62 -10.57 4.21
C ASN A 120 -17.54 -10.65 2.98
N HIS A 121 -18.79 -11.08 3.16
CA HIS A 121 -19.77 -11.21 2.07
C HIS A 121 -20.25 -9.86 1.51
N LEU A 122 -20.06 -8.77 2.26
CA LEU A 122 -20.38 -7.40 1.85
C LEU A 122 -19.15 -6.60 1.42
N THR A 123 -17.95 -7.15 1.61
CA THR A 123 -16.71 -6.49 1.20
C THR A 123 -16.67 -6.31 -0.30
N ARG A 124 -16.43 -5.07 -0.74
CA ARG A 124 -16.26 -4.73 -2.17
C ARG A 124 -14.83 -4.28 -2.43
N ARG A 125 -14.29 -4.73 -3.56
CA ARG A 125 -12.99 -4.32 -4.07
C ARG A 125 -13.17 -3.61 -5.41
N LEU A 126 -12.59 -2.43 -5.53
CA LEU A 126 -12.57 -1.62 -6.73
C LEU A 126 -11.12 -1.49 -7.20
N ASN A 127 -10.84 -1.90 -8.44
CA ASN A 127 -9.53 -1.73 -9.08
C ASN A 127 -9.40 -0.30 -9.66
N VAL A 128 -9.77 0.69 -8.85
CA VAL A 128 -9.64 2.12 -9.17
C VAL A 128 -9.12 2.80 -7.93
N ALA A 129 -7.98 3.47 -8.05
CA ALA A 129 -7.32 4.10 -6.91
C ALA A 129 -6.39 5.25 -7.35
N GLY A 130 -5.47 5.67 -6.48
CA GLY A 130 -4.61 6.82 -6.70
C GLY A 130 -3.76 6.76 -7.97
N ARG A 131 -3.32 5.57 -8.39
CA ARG A 131 -2.53 5.32 -9.60
C ARG A 131 -3.35 5.54 -10.86
N ASP A 132 -4.61 5.13 -10.87
CA ASP A 132 -5.53 5.34 -11.99
C ASP A 132 -5.86 6.82 -12.15
N VAL A 133 -6.06 7.53 -11.04
CA VAL A 133 -6.23 8.99 -11.04
C VAL A 133 -4.99 9.69 -11.59
N THR A 134 -3.78 9.29 -11.16
CA THR A 134 -2.53 9.83 -11.71
C THR A 134 -2.42 9.55 -13.21
N ARG A 135 -2.72 8.32 -13.67
CA ARG A 135 -2.69 7.96 -15.10
C ARG A 135 -3.69 8.80 -15.90
N GLN A 136 -4.87 9.05 -15.36
CA GLN A 136 -5.87 9.89 -16.01
C GLN A 136 -5.42 11.35 -16.09
N LEU A 137 -4.77 11.87 -15.05
CA LEU A 137 -4.19 13.21 -15.08
C LEU A 137 -3.10 13.33 -16.16
N ILE A 138 -2.24 12.33 -16.31
CA ILE A 138 -1.25 12.27 -17.39
C ILE A 138 -1.93 12.36 -18.76
N ASN A 139 -2.98 11.56 -18.99
CA ASN A 139 -3.74 11.58 -20.24
C ASN A 139 -4.35 12.96 -20.53
N LEU A 140 -4.88 13.64 -19.52
CA LEU A 140 -5.45 14.98 -19.67
C LEU A 140 -4.37 16.03 -20.00
N LEU A 141 -3.20 15.95 -19.36
CA LEU A 141 -2.11 16.88 -19.63
C LEU A 141 -1.47 16.64 -21.01
N LEU A 142 -1.35 15.38 -21.44
CA LEU A 142 -0.91 15.02 -22.80
C LEU A 142 -1.83 15.62 -23.86
N ARG A 143 -3.16 15.55 -23.66
CA ARG A 143 -4.14 16.17 -24.56
C ARG A 143 -4.03 17.68 -24.63
N ARG A 144 -3.54 18.32 -23.56
CA ARG A 144 -3.27 19.77 -23.51
C ARG A 144 -1.94 20.16 -24.17
N GLY A 145 -1.12 19.19 -24.57
CA GLY A 145 0.15 19.40 -25.27
C GLY A 145 1.41 19.28 -24.40
N TYR A 146 1.29 18.87 -23.13
CA TYR A 146 2.45 18.61 -22.29
C TYR A 146 3.01 17.21 -22.58
N ALA A 147 4.26 17.11 -23.02
CA ALA A 147 4.91 15.83 -23.32
C ALA A 147 5.40 15.13 -22.05
N PHE A 148 4.68 14.06 -21.63
CA PHE A 148 5.08 13.16 -20.56
C PHE A 148 5.29 11.76 -21.14
N ASN A 149 6.52 11.37 -21.41
CA ASN A 149 6.86 10.13 -22.13
C ASN A 149 7.73 9.17 -21.29
N ARG A 150 8.16 9.54 -20.08
CA ARG A 150 9.06 8.75 -19.24
C ARG A 150 8.39 8.29 -17.94
N THR A 151 8.88 7.18 -17.39
CA THR A 151 8.49 6.67 -16.06
C THR A 151 8.79 7.64 -14.91
N ALA A 152 9.76 8.54 -15.10
CA ALA A 152 10.05 9.65 -14.19
C ALA A 152 8.89 10.66 -14.13
N ASP A 153 8.20 10.86 -15.26
CA ASP A 153 7.12 11.84 -15.38
C ASP A 153 5.89 11.43 -14.58
N PHE A 154 5.69 10.12 -14.35
CA PHE A 154 4.60 9.62 -13.53
C PHE A 154 4.66 10.15 -12.10
N GLU A 155 5.86 10.25 -11.52
CA GLU A 155 6.02 10.76 -10.15
C GLU A 155 5.79 12.27 -10.08
N THR A 156 6.28 13.00 -11.07
CA THR A 156 6.02 14.44 -11.19
C THR A 156 4.52 14.70 -11.25
N VAL A 157 3.78 13.95 -12.07
CA VAL A 157 2.32 14.11 -12.17
C VAL A 157 1.60 13.63 -10.92
N ARG A 158 2.12 12.62 -10.21
CA ARG A 158 1.63 12.24 -8.88
C ARG A 158 1.78 13.39 -7.88
N GLN A 159 2.93 14.07 -7.85
CA GLN A 159 3.13 15.22 -6.97
C GLN A 159 2.22 16.39 -7.34
N ILE A 160 2.00 16.63 -8.64
CA ILE A 160 1.01 17.62 -9.13
C ILE A 160 -0.39 17.24 -8.62
N LYS A 161 -0.80 15.98 -8.76
CA LYS A 161 -2.08 15.47 -8.25
C LYS A 161 -2.21 15.73 -6.75
N GLU A 162 -1.22 15.33 -5.95
CA GLU A 162 -1.27 15.41 -4.48
C GLU A 162 -1.20 16.86 -3.96
N LYS A 163 -0.61 17.79 -4.72
CA LYS A 163 -0.50 19.20 -4.31
C LYS A 163 -1.62 20.11 -4.85
N LEU A 164 -2.14 19.83 -6.05
CA LEU A 164 -2.99 20.78 -6.78
C LEU A 164 -4.39 20.24 -7.10
N CYS A 165 -4.61 18.93 -7.13
CA CYS A 165 -5.95 18.41 -7.38
C CYS A 165 -6.82 18.51 -6.13
N TYR A 166 -8.11 18.77 -6.36
CA TYR A 166 -9.14 18.77 -5.34
C TYR A 166 -10.43 18.18 -5.92
N VAL A 167 -11.31 17.73 -5.05
CA VAL A 167 -12.66 17.31 -5.44
C VAL A 167 -13.59 18.50 -5.26
N MET A 168 -14.20 18.95 -6.34
CA MET A 168 -15.26 19.95 -6.29
C MET A 168 -16.58 19.25 -6.00
N SER A 169 -17.28 19.63 -4.93
CA SER A 169 -18.68 19.24 -4.80
C SER A 169 -19.49 20.04 -5.81
N ALA A 170 -20.26 19.36 -6.65
CA ALA A 170 -21.29 20.03 -7.43
C ALA A 170 -22.35 20.56 -6.45
N THR A 171 -22.21 21.82 -6.03
CA THR A 171 -23.32 22.57 -5.43
C THR A 171 -24.44 22.57 -6.46
N THR A 172 -25.56 21.97 -6.06
CA THR A 172 -26.82 21.96 -6.83
C THR A 172 -27.45 23.34 -6.83
#